data_AF-A0A821PDX1-F1
#
_entry.id   AF-A0A821PDX1-F1
#
_cell.length_a   1.000
_cell.length_b   1.000
_cell.length_c   1.000
_cell.angle_alpha   90.00
_cell.angle_beta   90.00
_cell.angle_gamma   90.00
#
_symmetry.space_group_name_H-M   'P 1'
#
loop_
_entity.id
_entity.type
_entity.pdbx_description
1 polymer ?
#
loop_
_entity_poly.entity_id
_entity_poly.type
_entity_poly.pdbx_seq_one_letter_code
_entity_poly.pdbx_strand_id
1 'polypeptide(L)'
;MANDELATKIANIIASLVLGDVNQQSKACTDIVSLMEAIQAQDPDLANYLVKNVVDPNQRLPTGEYPSHVATQLRTNACAMLIALQSSQKYPLNLNVQDSKGDTILHVAARLNNPDAVNLLLKSNADPNIQNMVGDTPLHIACKVKAPQIARKLLADRRTDPTKKNKEGKAANQVTELAEILVEFMEHGLKRENAQCGVLEISLAWSNYNDLDLHVICPHNEEIMFNHKLSACKGGLDVDMNAGGAKSEQPVEHIRWTESPPTGEYKVYVNHYAMHTNVNETTFLVVIQINKNKVWEYQGKVSSGQKMLVKTFSYPWR
;
A
#
# COMPACT_ATOMS: atom_id res chain seq x y z
N MET A 1 -12.23 8.64 43.56
CA MET A 1 -11.23 7.56 43.54
C MET A 1 -10.46 7.52 42.22
N ALA A 2 -10.98 6.99 41.11
CA ALA A 2 -10.23 6.98 39.82
C ALA A 2 -9.94 8.38 39.24
N ASN A 3 -10.86 9.34 39.43
CA ASN A 3 -10.67 10.74 38.98
C ASN A 3 -9.64 11.51 39.82
N ASP A 4 -9.48 11.16 41.11
CA ASP A 4 -8.54 11.84 42.01
C ASP A 4 -7.10 11.37 41.77
N GLU A 5 -6.92 10.10 41.41
CA GLU A 5 -5.62 9.52 41.07
C GLU A 5 -5.07 10.10 39.76
N LEU A 6 -5.94 10.28 38.75
CA LEU A 6 -5.62 10.93 37.49
C LEU A 6 -5.30 12.42 37.68
N ALA A 7 -6.10 13.13 38.48
CA ALA A 7 -5.84 14.53 38.84
C ALA A 7 -4.52 14.70 39.60
N THR A 8 -4.15 13.74 40.44
CA THR A 8 -2.88 13.73 41.19
C THR A 8 -1.68 13.48 40.27
N LYS A 9 -1.80 12.58 39.29
CA LYS A 9 -0.77 12.40 38.25
C LYS A 9 -0.55 13.66 37.41
N ILE A 10 -1.64 14.29 36.98
CA ILE A 10 -1.61 15.56 36.24
C ILE A 10 -0.95 16.66 37.09
N ALA A 11 -1.29 16.77 38.38
CA ALA A 11 -0.71 17.76 39.28
C ALA A 11 0.80 17.56 39.47
N ASN A 12 1.28 16.32 39.57
CA ASN A 12 2.70 16.02 39.75
C ASN A 12 3.55 16.31 38.49
N ILE A 13 3.00 16.07 37.30
CA ILE A 13 3.65 16.41 36.02
C ILE A 13 3.68 17.92 35.81
N ILE A 14 2.58 18.63 36.12
CA ILE A 14 2.55 20.10 36.07
C ILE A 14 3.52 20.69 37.11
N ALA A 15 3.58 20.13 38.32
CA ALA A 15 4.46 20.62 39.39
C ALA A 15 5.95 20.47 39.05
N SER A 16 6.36 19.40 38.33
CA SER A 16 7.74 19.26 37.87
C SER A 16 8.09 20.27 36.76
N LEU A 17 7.09 20.74 36.00
CA LEU A 17 7.24 21.74 34.94
C LEU A 17 7.19 23.19 35.46
N VAL A 18 6.47 23.45 36.56
CA VAL A 18 6.31 24.78 37.18
C VAL A 18 7.57 25.26 37.93
N LEU A 19 8.51 24.36 38.25
CA LEU A 19 9.81 24.75 38.85
C LEU A 19 10.75 25.48 37.87
N GLY A 20 10.41 25.54 36.58
CA GLY A 20 11.01 26.45 35.62
C GLY A 20 10.03 27.59 35.32
N ASP A 21 10.38 28.80 35.75
CA ASP A 21 9.68 30.06 35.49
C ASP A 21 9.26 30.22 34.03
N VAL A 22 7.98 30.54 33.72
CA VAL A 22 7.67 30.85 32.33
C VAL A 22 6.45 31.71 31.98
N ASN A 23 6.71 32.54 30.97
CA ASN A 23 5.80 33.31 30.11
C ASN A 23 4.80 32.44 29.32
N GLN A 24 3.73 33.05 28.79
CA GLN A 24 2.63 32.41 28.02
C GLN A 24 3.07 31.44 26.90
N GLN A 25 4.27 31.62 26.33
CA GLN A 25 4.82 30.73 25.29
C GLN A 25 5.24 29.35 25.81
N SER A 26 5.40 29.20 27.13
CA SER A 26 5.73 27.92 27.75
C SER A 26 4.54 27.05 28.03
N LYS A 27 3.39 27.63 28.37
CA LYS A 27 2.28 26.86 28.91
C LYS A 27 1.78 25.87 27.86
N ALA A 28 1.68 26.34 26.62
CA ALA A 28 1.39 25.49 25.47
C ALA A 28 2.49 24.42 25.22
N CYS A 29 3.75 24.72 25.57
CA CYS A 29 4.87 23.79 25.48
C CYS A 29 4.78 22.69 26.57
N THR A 30 4.43 23.07 27.80
CA THR A 30 4.17 22.20 28.94
C THR A 30 2.96 21.28 28.69
N ASP A 31 1.89 21.85 28.14
CA ASP A 31 0.64 21.14 27.83
C ASP A 31 0.87 20.07 26.75
N ILE A 32 1.64 20.38 25.70
CA ILE A 32 1.91 19.40 24.63
C ILE A 32 2.93 18.32 25.04
N VAL A 33 3.87 18.63 25.94
CA VAL A 33 4.77 17.64 26.55
C VAL A 33 3.98 16.64 27.39
N SER A 34 2.96 17.11 28.14
CA SER A 34 2.07 16.23 28.91
C SER A 34 1.31 15.24 28.03
N LEU A 35 0.90 15.67 26.82
CA LEU A 35 0.30 14.77 25.82
C LEU A 35 1.30 13.72 25.31
N MET A 36 2.56 14.08 25.12
CA MET A 36 3.60 13.13 24.71
C MET A 36 3.88 12.08 25.77
N GLU A 37 3.92 12.46 27.06
CA GLU A 37 4.10 11.52 28.15
C GLU A 37 2.95 10.52 28.23
N ALA A 38 1.70 10.98 28.04
CA ALA A 38 0.53 10.10 27.96
C ALA A 38 0.65 9.11 26.78
N ILE A 39 1.14 9.58 25.64
CA ILE A 39 1.41 8.74 24.46
C ILE A 39 2.50 7.69 24.75
N GLN A 40 3.60 8.11 25.36
CA GLN A 40 4.72 7.23 25.68
C GLN A 40 4.32 6.18 26.75
N ALA A 41 3.48 6.58 27.69
CA ALA A 41 2.91 5.69 28.71
C ALA A 41 1.81 4.76 28.17
N GLN A 42 1.34 4.94 26.92
CA GLN A 42 0.22 4.22 26.31
C GLN A 42 -1.07 4.34 27.14
N ASP A 43 -1.36 5.54 27.63
CA ASP A 43 -2.56 5.85 28.41
C ASP A 43 -3.62 6.55 27.52
N PRO A 44 -4.56 5.79 26.92
CA PRO A 44 -5.56 6.35 25.99
C PRO A 44 -6.56 7.27 26.69
N ASP A 45 -6.84 7.03 27.97
CA ASP A 45 -7.80 7.83 28.73
C ASP A 45 -7.21 9.20 29.06
N LEU A 46 -5.94 9.24 29.48
CA LEU A 46 -5.22 10.49 29.72
C LEU A 46 -5.02 11.26 28.41
N ALA A 47 -4.60 10.60 27.33
CA ALA A 47 -4.42 11.25 26.03
C ALA A 47 -5.74 11.85 25.50
N ASN A 48 -6.85 11.11 25.60
CA ASN A 48 -8.19 11.60 25.24
C ASN A 48 -8.61 12.80 26.11
N TYR A 49 -8.37 12.72 27.42
CA TYR A 49 -8.70 13.81 28.34
C TYR A 49 -7.93 15.09 28.01
N LEU A 50 -6.63 14.98 27.76
CA LEU A 50 -5.76 16.10 27.41
C LEU A 50 -6.19 16.76 26.11
N VAL A 51 -6.46 15.99 25.06
CA VAL A 51 -6.90 16.56 23.77
C VAL A 51 -8.30 17.15 23.82
N LYS A 52 -9.22 16.54 24.58
CA LYS A 52 -10.59 17.04 24.69
C LYS A 52 -10.66 18.39 25.43
N ASN A 53 -9.80 18.58 26.44
CA ASN A 53 -9.96 19.66 27.40
C ASN A 53 -8.82 20.69 27.40
N VAL A 54 -7.59 20.29 27.07
CA VAL A 54 -6.38 21.05 27.43
C VAL A 54 -5.47 21.35 26.23
N VAL A 55 -5.31 20.43 25.29
CA VAL A 55 -4.23 20.46 24.29
C VAL A 55 -4.76 20.33 22.86
N ASP A 56 -4.26 21.15 21.93
CA ASP A 56 -4.44 20.91 20.49
C ASP A 56 -3.38 19.90 20.01
N PRO A 57 -3.78 18.68 19.59
CA PRO A 57 -2.84 17.65 19.13
C PRO A 57 -2.17 17.99 17.78
N ASN A 58 -2.62 19.04 17.10
CA ASN A 58 -2.03 19.54 15.86
C ASN A 58 -1.00 20.64 16.09
N GLN A 59 -0.64 20.95 17.33
CA GLN A 59 0.43 21.89 17.60
C GLN A 59 1.80 21.21 17.47
N ARG A 60 2.75 21.92 16.85
CA ARG A 60 4.11 21.43 16.61
C ARG A 60 4.95 21.52 17.89
N LEU A 61 5.72 20.47 18.16
CA LEU A 61 6.71 20.42 19.23
C LEU A 61 7.89 21.35 18.93
N PRO A 62 8.64 21.80 19.95
CA PRO A 62 9.89 22.56 19.74
C PRO A 62 10.92 21.81 18.89
N THR A 63 10.91 20.48 18.90
CA THR A 63 11.76 19.62 18.06
C THR A 63 11.38 19.66 16.57
N GLY A 64 10.24 20.25 16.23
CA GLY A 64 9.75 20.35 14.87
C GLY A 64 8.89 19.17 14.41
N GLU A 65 8.58 18.22 15.29
CA GLU A 65 7.66 17.11 15.04
C GLU A 65 6.25 17.46 15.57
N TYR A 66 5.26 16.65 15.23
CA TYR A 66 3.93 16.72 15.86
C TYR A 66 3.76 15.52 16.79
N PRO A 67 2.88 15.60 17.81
CA PRO A 67 2.54 14.44 18.64
C PRO A 67 2.21 13.19 17.82
N SER A 68 1.58 13.38 16.66
CA SER A 68 1.24 12.32 15.72
C SER A 68 2.44 11.59 15.09
N HIS A 69 3.52 12.32 14.80
CA HIS A 69 4.77 11.74 14.28
C HIS A 69 5.47 10.89 15.35
N VAL A 70 5.56 11.40 16.57
CA VAL A 70 6.23 10.70 17.68
C VAL A 70 5.47 9.44 18.05
N ALA A 71 4.13 9.50 18.14
CA ALA A 71 3.31 8.30 18.35
C ALA A 71 3.48 7.24 17.25
N THR A 72 3.82 7.63 16.02
CA THR A 72 4.11 6.68 14.95
C THR A 72 5.51 6.04 15.10
N GLN A 73 6.47 6.77 15.67
CA GLN A 73 7.82 6.27 15.97
C GLN A 73 7.83 5.26 17.13
N LEU A 74 6.91 5.44 18.08
CA LEU A 74 6.68 4.48 19.15
C LEU A 74 6.03 3.24 18.52
N ARG A 75 6.74 2.10 18.51
CA ARG A 75 6.33 0.82 17.87
C ARG A 75 5.09 0.16 18.51
N THR A 76 4.30 0.90 19.29
CA THR A 76 3.20 0.43 20.13
C THR A 76 1.84 0.96 19.63
N ASN A 77 0.77 0.65 20.35
CA ASN A 77 -0.63 0.97 20.01
C ASN A 77 -0.95 2.48 19.91
N ALA A 78 0.07 3.35 20.01
CA ALA A 78 -0.02 4.80 19.98
C ALA A 78 -0.64 5.35 18.68
N CYS A 79 -0.46 4.68 17.54
CA CYS A 79 -1.15 5.03 16.28
C CYS A 79 -2.68 4.88 16.39
N ALA A 80 -3.16 3.79 17.01
CA ALA A 80 -4.60 3.58 17.22
C ALA A 80 -5.17 4.62 18.20
N MET A 81 -4.36 5.02 19.19
CA MET A 81 -4.70 6.05 20.16
C MET A 81 -4.84 7.44 19.51
N LEU A 82 -3.95 7.81 18.59
CA LEU A 82 -4.08 9.03 17.79
C LEU A 82 -5.36 9.07 16.96
N ILE A 83 -5.73 7.94 16.36
CA ILE A 83 -6.93 7.88 15.52
C ILE A 83 -8.21 7.89 16.35
N ALA A 84 -8.18 7.37 17.58
CA ALA A 84 -9.28 7.57 18.52
C ALA A 84 -9.54 9.07 18.80
N LEU A 85 -8.50 9.91 18.76
CA LEU A 85 -8.62 11.37 18.89
C LEU A 85 -9.28 12.05 17.70
N GLN A 86 -9.37 11.39 16.54
CA GLN A 86 -10.02 11.91 15.33
C GLN A 86 -11.53 12.17 15.54
N SER A 87 -12.15 11.52 16.53
CA SER A 87 -13.56 11.72 16.90
C SER A 87 -13.82 12.93 17.80
N SER A 88 -12.79 13.66 18.22
CA SER A 88 -12.94 14.87 19.05
C SER A 88 -13.56 16.00 18.23
N GLN A 89 -14.76 16.47 18.62
CA GLN A 89 -15.43 17.61 17.96
C GLN A 89 -14.65 18.92 18.08
N LYS A 90 -13.78 19.06 19.08
CA LYS A 90 -13.09 20.33 19.39
C LYS A 90 -11.77 20.50 18.62
N TYR A 91 -11.02 19.42 18.42
CA TYR A 91 -9.75 19.42 17.69
C TYR A 91 -9.64 18.14 16.84
N PRO A 92 -10.14 18.13 15.59
CA PRO A 92 -9.96 16.98 14.72
C PRO A 92 -8.47 16.80 14.40
N LEU A 93 -7.97 15.58 14.55
CA LEU A 93 -6.57 15.28 14.26
C LEU A 93 -6.30 15.38 12.75
N ASN A 94 -5.34 16.22 12.36
CA ASN A 94 -4.88 16.35 10.98
C ASN A 94 -3.76 15.34 10.70
N LEU A 95 -4.07 14.30 9.95
CA LEU A 95 -3.13 13.23 9.57
C LEU A 95 -2.11 13.66 8.50
N ASN A 96 -2.29 14.83 7.89
CA ASN A 96 -1.51 15.30 6.76
C ASN A 96 -0.48 16.38 7.14
N VAL A 97 -0.33 16.66 8.44
CA VAL A 97 0.72 17.56 8.94
C VAL A 97 2.11 17.03 8.58
N GLN A 98 3.02 17.93 8.25
CA GLN A 98 4.38 17.61 7.83
C GLN A 98 5.39 18.06 8.89
N ASP A 99 6.28 17.16 9.30
CA ASP A 99 7.37 17.46 10.23
C ASP A 99 8.47 18.34 9.61
N SER A 100 9.60 18.50 10.32
CA SER A 100 10.75 19.28 9.85
C SER A 100 11.43 18.74 8.59
N LYS A 101 11.19 17.49 8.22
CA LYS A 101 11.68 16.84 6.98
C LYS A 101 10.61 16.83 5.88
N GLY A 102 9.44 17.40 6.15
CA GLY A 102 8.28 17.29 5.27
C GLY A 102 7.60 15.92 5.33
N ASP A 103 8.02 15.02 6.21
CA ASP A 103 7.40 13.71 6.32
C ASP A 103 6.02 13.89 6.97
N THR A 104 5.02 13.17 6.46
CA THR A 104 3.74 12.95 7.15
C THR A 104 3.83 11.69 8.01
N ILE A 105 2.82 11.44 8.83
CA ILE A 105 2.74 10.20 9.61
C ILE A 105 2.70 8.93 8.73
N LEU A 106 2.17 9.00 7.50
CA LEU A 106 2.27 7.88 6.55
C LEU A 106 3.72 7.63 6.08
N HIS A 107 4.53 8.67 5.91
CA HIS A 107 5.96 8.50 5.60
C HIS A 107 6.68 7.81 6.75
N VAL A 108 6.42 8.24 7.99
CA VAL A 108 7.02 7.64 9.18
C VAL A 108 6.60 6.17 9.32
N ALA A 109 5.31 5.87 9.18
CA ALA A 109 4.79 4.50 9.24
C ALA A 109 5.41 3.60 8.15
N ALA A 110 5.59 4.13 6.93
CA ALA A 110 6.25 3.43 5.85
C ALA A 110 7.73 3.17 6.13
N ARG A 111 8.45 4.18 6.63
CA ARG A 111 9.88 4.09 6.97
C ARG A 111 10.16 3.06 8.06
N LEU A 112 9.24 2.93 9.01
CA LEU A 112 9.31 1.99 10.12
C LEU A 112 8.82 0.58 9.76
N ASN A 113 8.35 0.37 8.52
CA ASN A 113 7.75 -0.87 8.06
C ASN A 113 6.61 -1.34 8.99
N ASN A 114 5.72 -0.42 9.38
CA ASN A 114 4.58 -0.71 10.27
C ASN A 114 3.26 -0.85 9.48
N PRO A 115 2.88 -2.06 9.06
CA PRO A 115 1.71 -2.28 8.21
C PRO A 115 0.38 -1.96 8.90
N ASP A 116 0.30 -2.14 10.22
CA ASP A 116 -0.93 -1.88 10.97
C ASP A 116 -1.21 -0.39 11.06
N ALA A 117 -0.17 0.42 11.35
CA ALA A 117 -0.25 1.87 11.31
C ALA A 117 -0.66 2.37 9.92
N VAL A 118 -0.02 1.88 8.85
CA VAL A 118 -0.37 2.30 7.48
C VAL A 118 -1.83 1.97 7.15
N ASN A 119 -2.30 0.77 7.48
CA ASN A 119 -3.68 0.37 7.22
C ASN A 119 -4.69 1.24 7.98
N LEU A 120 -4.39 1.50 9.25
CA LEU A 120 -5.22 2.31 10.14
C LEU A 120 -5.27 3.78 9.66
N LEU A 121 -4.12 4.35 9.26
CA LEU A 121 -4.01 5.71 8.73
C LEU A 121 -4.75 5.89 7.39
N LEU A 122 -4.63 4.93 6.47
CA LEU A 122 -5.33 4.97 5.18
C LEU A 122 -6.84 4.92 5.37
N LYS A 123 -7.34 4.01 6.21
CA LYS A 123 -8.76 3.92 6.59
C LYS A 123 -9.30 5.20 7.23
N SER A 124 -8.41 5.95 7.88
CA SER A 124 -8.70 7.22 8.54
C SER A 124 -8.52 8.43 7.63
N ASN A 125 -8.47 8.19 6.32
CA ASN A 125 -8.44 9.18 5.26
C ASN A 125 -7.16 10.03 5.19
N ALA A 126 -6.03 9.54 5.71
CA ALA A 126 -4.71 10.14 5.45
C ALA A 126 -4.41 10.15 3.94
N ASP A 127 -3.73 11.19 3.44
CA ASP A 127 -3.40 11.33 2.01
C ASP A 127 -2.07 10.60 1.68
N PRO A 128 -2.10 9.54 0.84
CA PRO A 128 -0.90 8.77 0.50
C PRO A 128 0.01 9.45 -0.54
N ASN A 129 -0.32 10.66 -1.02
CA ASN A 129 0.40 11.32 -2.11
C ASN A 129 1.16 12.59 -1.71
N ILE A 130 1.12 12.96 -0.43
CA ILE A 130 1.89 14.11 0.06
C ILE A 130 3.37 13.82 -0.13
N GLN A 131 4.13 14.83 -0.57
CA GLN A 131 5.55 14.71 -0.83
C GLN A 131 6.35 15.40 0.28
N ASN A 132 7.37 14.72 0.78
CA ASN A 132 8.30 15.31 1.75
C ASN A 132 9.29 16.30 1.10
N MET A 133 10.26 16.80 1.86
CA MET A 133 11.21 17.81 1.37
C MET A 133 12.07 17.36 0.19
N VAL A 134 12.27 16.05 -0.01
CA VAL A 134 12.98 15.50 -1.19
C VAL A 134 12.04 15.07 -2.31
N GLY A 135 10.73 15.30 -2.15
CA GLY A 135 9.71 14.94 -3.13
C GLY A 135 9.24 13.49 -3.02
N ASP A 136 9.72 12.70 -2.07
CA ASP A 136 9.26 11.33 -1.91
C ASP A 136 7.84 11.32 -1.34
N THR A 137 7.00 10.41 -1.84
CA THR A 137 5.73 10.04 -1.21
C THR A 137 5.95 8.88 -0.22
N PRO A 138 4.98 8.53 0.65
CA PRO A 138 5.05 7.33 1.48
C PRO A 138 5.38 6.06 0.68
N LEU A 139 4.90 5.96 -0.57
CA LEU A 139 5.21 4.82 -1.43
C LEU A 139 6.68 4.80 -1.86
N HIS A 140 7.29 5.94 -2.17
CA HIS A 140 8.73 6.02 -2.43
C HIS A 140 9.54 5.54 -1.23
N ILE A 141 9.14 5.97 -0.01
CA ILE A 141 9.79 5.53 1.22
C ILE A 141 9.68 4.02 1.37
N ALA A 142 8.49 3.45 1.18
CA ALA A 142 8.25 2.01 1.24
C ALA A 142 9.16 1.23 0.27
N CYS A 143 9.38 1.76 -0.93
CA CYS A 143 10.31 1.18 -1.91
C CYS A 143 11.74 1.25 -1.40
N LYS A 144 12.23 2.45 -1.03
CA LYS A 144 13.62 2.68 -0.58
C LYS A 144 14.03 1.83 0.62
N VAL A 145 13.09 1.54 1.52
CA VAL A 145 13.34 0.70 2.71
C VAL A 145 13.01 -0.78 2.50
N LYS A 146 12.67 -1.19 1.26
CA LYS A 146 12.32 -2.56 0.89
C LYS A 146 11.18 -3.14 1.75
N ALA A 147 10.09 -2.39 1.88
CA ALA A 147 8.92 -2.76 2.67
C ALA A 147 7.73 -3.21 1.79
N PRO A 148 7.72 -4.47 1.28
CA PRO A 148 6.65 -5.01 0.42
C PRO A 148 5.26 -4.81 0.98
N GLN A 149 5.09 -5.12 2.27
CA GLN A 149 3.79 -5.10 2.92
C GLN A 149 3.21 -3.68 3.02
N ILE A 150 4.08 -2.67 3.16
CA ILE A 150 3.69 -1.26 3.16
C ILE A 150 3.31 -0.82 1.76
N ALA A 151 4.17 -1.11 0.78
CA ALA A 151 3.91 -0.77 -0.62
C ALA A 151 2.58 -1.39 -1.08
N ARG A 152 2.31 -2.64 -0.69
CA ARG A 152 1.03 -3.33 -0.93
C ARG A 152 -0.16 -2.57 -0.35
N LYS A 153 -0.08 -2.14 0.90
CA LYS A 153 -1.19 -1.40 1.55
C LYS A 153 -1.43 -0.04 0.92
N LEU A 154 -0.35 0.68 0.57
CA LEU A 154 -0.45 1.96 -0.11
C LEU A 154 -1.07 1.79 -1.51
N LEU A 155 -0.58 0.83 -2.31
CA LEU A 155 -1.10 0.58 -3.66
C LEU A 155 -2.54 0.06 -3.70
N ALA A 156 -2.99 -0.62 -2.64
CA ALA A 156 -4.39 -1.03 -2.51
C ALA A 156 -5.33 0.18 -2.27
N ASP A 157 -4.82 1.32 -1.81
CA ASP A 157 -5.62 2.54 -1.70
C ASP A 157 -5.73 3.22 -3.06
N ARG A 158 -6.96 3.33 -3.58
CA ARG A 158 -7.25 3.92 -4.90
C ARG A 158 -6.79 5.37 -5.06
N ARG A 159 -6.55 6.07 -3.95
CA ARG A 159 -6.06 7.45 -3.97
C ARG A 159 -4.57 7.50 -4.28
N THR A 160 -3.82 6.43 -4.03
CA THR A 160 -2.37 6.39 -4.23
C THR A 160 -2.01 6.52 -5.71
N ASP A 161 -1.18 7.52 -6.02
CA ASP A 161 -0.60 7.75 -7.34
C ASP A 161 0.85 7.23 -7.35
N PRO A 162 1.11 6.03 -7.90
CA PRO A 162 2.45 5.48 -8.00
C PRO A 162 3.32 6.16 -9.06
N THR A 163 2.74 7.02 -9.90
CA THR A 163 3.41 7.72 -10.99
C THR A 163 3.97 9.08 -10.58
N LYS A 164 3.61 9.57 -9.39
CA LYS A 164 4.08 10.83 -8.84
C LYS A 164 5.60 10.80 -8.74
N LYS A 165 6.27 11.82 -9.30
CA LYS A 165 7.73 11.89 -9.35
C LYS A 165 8.28 12.67 -8.16
N ASN A 166 9.34 12.17 -7.55
CA ASN A 166 10.12 12.92 -6.56
C ASN A 166 10.98 14.01 -7.21
N LYS A 167 11.76 14.76 -6.41
CA LYS A 167 12.62 15.85 -6.93
C LYS A 167 13.75 15.36 -7.83
N GLU A 168 14.09 14.06 -7.80
CA GLU A 168 15.03 13.44 -8.73
C GLU A 168 14.36 13.04 -10.07
N GLY A 169 13.05 13.25 -10.22
CA GLY A 169 12.29 12.87 -11.41
C GLY A 169 11.92 11.38 -11.47
N LYS A 170 12.18 10.62 -10.41
CA LYS A 170 11.85 9.18 -10.31
C LYS A 170 10.44 9.02 -9.74
N ALA A 171 9.62 8.21 -10.40
CA ALA A 171 8.36 7.74 -9.83
C ALA A 171 8.60 6.50 -8.96
N ALA A 172 7.73 6.24 -7.98
CA ALA A 172 7.89 5.10 -7.08
C ALA A 172 7.90 3.78 -7.87
N ASN A 173 6.99 3.62 -8.85
CA ASN A 173 6.92 2.45 -9.74
C ASN A 173 8.14 2.25 -10.66
N GLN A 174 9.07 3.19 -10.70
CA GLN A 174 10.31 3.09 -11.48
C GLN A 174 11.50 2.63 -10.62
N VAL A 175 11.30 2.44 -9.31
CA VAL A 175 12.31 1.87 -8.42
C VAL A 175 12.23 0.34 -8.51
N THR A 176 13.34 -0.30 -8.86
CA THR A 176 13.50 -1.73 -9.23
C THR A 176 12.88 -2.74 -8.25
N GLU A 177 12.68 -2.34 -7.00
CA GLU A 177 12.21 -3.19 -5.91
C GLU A 177 10.68 -3.37 -5.91
N LEU A 178 9.91 -2.48 -6.57
CA LEU A 178 8.45 -2.62 -6.66
C LEU A 178 8.01 -3.80 -7.54
N ALA A 179 8.79 -4.16 -8.57
CA ALA A 179 8.48 -5.27 -9.44
C ALA A 179 8.52 -6.62 -8.69
N GLU A 180 9.54 -6.83 -7.84
CA GLU A 180 9.64 -8.03 -6.99
C GLU A 180 8.44 -8.14 -6.03
N ILE A 181 8.04 -7.03 -5.42
CA ILE A 181 6.88 -6.95 -4.52
C ILE A 181 5.57 -7.29 -5.27
N LEU A 182 5.41 -6.79 -6.50
CA LEU A 182 4.22 -7.07 -7.33
C LEU A 182 4.19 -8.53 -7.82
N VAL A 183 5.35 -9.14 -8.07
CA VAL A 183 5.47 -10.58 -8.39
C VAL A 183 5.09 -11.41 -7.17
N GLU A 184 5.59 -11.10 -5.96
CA GLU A 184 5.17 -11.80 -4.73
C GLU A 184 3.66 -11.71 -4.49
N PHE A 185 3.05 -10.55 -4.79
CA PHE A 185 1.62 -10.35 -4.70
C PHE A 185 0.85 -11.26 -5.67
N MET A 186 1.30 -11.32 -6.93
CA MET A 186 0.76 -12.23 -7.93
C MET A 186 0.88 -13.68 -7.44
N GLU A 187 2.04 -14.11 -6.94
CA GLU A 187 2.23 -15.46 -6.41
C GLU A 187 1.32 -15.78 -5.23
N HIS A 188 1.09 -14.82 -4.32
CA HIS A 188 0.13 -14.99 -3.23
C HIS A 188 -1.32 -15.07 -3.75
N GLY A 189 -1.67 -14.29 -4.77
CA GLY A 189 -2.96 -14.37 -5.46
C GLY A 189 -3.17 -15.75 -6.08
N LEU A 190 -2.18 -16.23 -6.83
CA LEU A 190 -2.18 -17.57 -7.45
C LEU A 190 -2.35 -18.67 -6.39
N LYS A 191 -1.63 -18.60 -5.25
CA LYS A 191 -1.80 -19.55 -4.14
C LYS A 191 -3.20 -19.51 -3.54
N ARG A 192 -3.77 -18.31 -3.35
CA ARG A 192 -5.12 -18.13 -2.80
C ARG A 192 -6.18 -18.76 -3.70
N GLU A 193 -6.02 -18.66 -5.00
CA GLU A 193 -6.91 -19.27 -6.00
C GLU A 193 -6.56 -20.73 -6.33
N ASN A 194 -5.62 -21.35 -5.60
CA ASN A 194 -5.14 -22.73 -5.82
C ASN A 194 -4.60 -22.99 -7.24
N ALA A 195 -3.89 -22.02 -7.82
CA ALA A 195 -3.26 -22.16 -9.12
C ALA A 195 -2.28 -23.35 -9.18
N GLN A 196 -2.28 -24.06 -10.28
CA GLN A 196 -1.44 -25.22 -10.56
C GLN A 196 -0.11 -24.79 -11.22
N CYS A 197 1.02 -25.23 -10.67
CA CYS A 197 2.33 -24.99 -11.29
C CYS A 197 2.52 -25.77 -12.60
N GLY A 198 3.44 -25.30 -13.44
CA GLY A 198 3.81 -25.95 -14.69
C GLY A 198 5.27 -25.75 -15.10
N VAL A 199 5.59 -26.19 -16.31
CA VAL A 199 6.88 -25.94 -16.96
C VAL A 199 6.94 -24.53 -17.55
N LEU A 200 5.84 -24.08 -18.17
CA LEU A 200 5.67 -22.72 -18.69
C LEU A 200 4.41 -22.12 -18.04
N GLU A 201 4.59 -20.98 -17.43
CA GLU A 201 3.57 -20.26 -16.66
C GLU A 201 3.54 -18.80 -17.12
N ILE A 202 2.35 -18.29 -17.42
CA ILE A 202 2.11 -16.91 -17.82
C ILE A 202 0.99 -16.40 -16.93
N SER A 203 1.29 -15.35 -16.15
CA SER A 203 0.42 -14.86 -15.11
C SER A 203 0.15 -13.38 -15.28
N LEU A 204 -1.09 -12.97 -15.02
CA LEU A 204 -1.56 -11.58 -15.06
C LEU A 204 -2.09 -11.18 -13.68
N ALA A 205 -1.80 -9.96 -13.23
CA ALA A 205 -2.33 -9.41 -11.98
C ALA A 205 -2.65 -7.93 -12.15
N TRP A 206 -3.71 -7.46 -11.47
CA TRP A 206 -4.10 -6.05 -11.45
C TRP A 206 -4.73 -5.64 -10.12
N SER A 207 -5.08 -4.36 -9.97
CA SER A 207 -5.35 -3.73 -8.66
C SER A 207 -6.73 -3.07 -8.54
N ASN A 208 -7.74 -3.56 -9.25
CA ASN A 208 -9.12 -3.08 -9.15
C ASN A 208 -10.12 -4.19 -9.52
N TYR A 209 -11.42 -3.88 -9.47
CA TYR A 209 -12.50 -4.82 -9.80
C TYR A 209 -12.75 -5.03 -11.30
N ASN A 210 -11.90 -4.46 -12.16
CA ASN A 210 -12.07 -4.66 -13.59
C ASN A 210 -11.82 -6.13 -13.94
N ASP A 211 -12.31 -6.49 -15.11
CA ASP A 211 -12.17 -7.83 -15.68
C ASP A 211 -11.13 -7.70 -16.80
N LEU A 212 -9.90 -8.11 -16.50
CA LEU A 212 -8.82 -8.14 -17.48
C LEU A 212 -8.57 -9.59 -17.86
N ASP A 213 -8.57 -9.88 -19.15
CA ASP A 213 -8.34 -11.22 -19.66
C ASP A 213 -6.91 -11.37 -20.17
N LEU A 214 -6.28 -12.46 -19.76
CA LEU A 214 -5.02 -12.96 -20.28
C LEU A 214 -5.32 -13.86 -21.48
N HIS A 215 -4.77 -13.46 -22.61
CA HIS A 215 -4.87 -14.21 -23.85
C HIS A 215 -3.48 -14.69 -24.26
N VAL A 216 -3.33 -15.99 -24.50
CA VAL A 216 -2.06 -16.56 -24.99
C VAL A 216 -2.30 -17.34 -26.26
N ILE A 217 -1.68 -16.91 -27.34
CA ILE A 217 -1.63 -17.65 -28.60
C ILE A 217 -0.37 -18.52 -28.58
N CYS A 218 -0.56 -19.83 -28.65
CA CYS A 218 0.52 -20.81 -28.69
C CYS A 218 1.08 -20.98 -30.12
N PRO A 219 2.21 -21.71 -30.32
CA PRO A 219 2.85 -21.89 -31.63
C PRO A 219 1.97 -22.50 -32.72
N HIS A 220 0.88 -23.18 -32.36
CA HIS A 220 -0.08 -23.76 -33.30
C HIS A 220 -1.22 -22.79 -33.66
N ASN A 221 -1.10 -21.51 -33.29
CA ASN A 221 -2.11 -20.46 -33.44
C ASN A 221 -3.44 -20.70 -32.70
N GLU A 222 -3.46 -21.61 -31.72
CA GLU A 222 -4.59 -21.70 -30.80
C GLU A 222 -4.46 -20.64 -29.71
N GLU A 223 -5.55 -19.91 -29.48
CA GLU A 223 -5.67 -18.90 -28.44
C GLU A 223 -6.31 -19.50 -27.19
N ILE A 224 -5.62 -19.41 -26.06
CA ILE A 224 -6.11 -19.78 -24.73
C ILE A 224 -6.66 -18.51 -24.07
N MET A 225 -7.93 -18.55 -23.69
CA MET A 225 -8.69 -17.43 -23.10
C MET A 225 -9.96 -17.97 -22.41
N PHE A 226 -10.74 -17.09 -21.77
CA PHE A 226 -11.99 -17.46 -21.05
C PHE A 226 -12.90 -18.45 -21.80
N ASN A 227 -13.19 -18.19 -23.08
CA ASN A 227 -14.08 -19.02 -23.90
C ASN A 227 -13.40 -20.28 -24.47
N HIS A 228 -12.08 -20.41 -24.37
CA HIS A 228 -11.30 -21.54 -24.84
C HIS A 228 -10.19 -21.85 -23.82
N LYS A 229 -10.61 -22.40 -22.67
CA LYS A 229 -9.73 -22.57 -21.51
C LYS A 229 -8.69 -23.68 -21.66
N LEU A 230 -8.89 -24.63 -22.56
CA LEU A 230 -7.98 -25.77 -22.74
C LEU A 230 -7.62 -25.87 -24.22
N SER A 231 -6.32 -25.76 -24.52
CA SER A 231 -5.78 -25.93 -25.86
C SER A 231 -5.43 -27.41 -26.14
N ALA A 232 -5.44 -27.80 -27.42
CA ALA A 232 -4.98 -29.12 -27.85
C ALA A 232 -3.50 -29.38 -27.51
N CYS A 233 -2.69 -28.31 -27.38
CA CYS A 233 -1.30 -28.42 -26.91
C CYS A 233 -1.16 -28.52 -25.38
N LYS A 234 -2.25 -28.83 -24.67
CA LYS A 234 -2.31 -29.05 -23.21
C LYS A 234 -2.04 -27.82 -22.34
N GLY A 235 -1.96 -26.63 -22.94
CA GLY A 235 -2.00 -25.38 -22.20
C GLY A 235 -3.41 -25.12 -21.70
N GLY A 236 -3.54 -24.55 -20.50
CA GLY A 236 -4.83 -24.25 -19.92
C GLY A 236 -4.87 -22.95 -19.14
N LEU A 237 -5.99 -22.23 -19.24
CA LEU A 237 -6.39 -21.15 -18.34
C LEU A 237 -6.89 -21.80 -17.05
N ASP A 238 -6.06 -21.71 -16.02
CA ASP A 238 -6.25 -22.39 -14.73
C ASP A 238 -6.92 -21.47 -13.70
N VAL A 239 -6.51 -20.20 -13.68
CA VAL A 239 -7.13 -19.16 -12.83
C VAL A 239 -7.62 -18.01 -13.69
N ASP A 240 -8.83 -17.56 -13.39
CA ASP A 240 -9.64 -16.66 -14.20
C ASP A 240 -10.53 -15.84 -13.24
N MET A 241 -9.92 -14.81 -12.62
CA MET A 241 -10.61 -13.98 -11.64
C MET A 241 -11.39 -12.85 -12.29
N ASN A 242 -12.49 -12.47 -11.65
CA ASN A 242 -13.40 -11.39 -12.06
C ASN A 242 -14.25 -11.64 -13.32
N ALA A 243 -14.07 -12.76 -14.03
CA ALA A 243 -14.92 -13.18 -15.15
C ALA A 243 -16.36 -13.60 -14.74
N GLY A 244 -16.62 -13.85 -13.45
CA GLY A 244 -17.94 -14.14 -12.89
C GLY A 244 -17.92 -14.37 -11.37
N GLY A 245 -19.05 -14.14 -10.68
CA GLY A 245 -19.18 -14.40 -9.24
C GLY A 245 -18.59 -13.31 -8.33
N ALA A 246 -17.96 -13.72 -7.23
CA ALA A 246 -17.41 -12.81 -6.22
C ALA A 246 -16.14 -12.12 -6.74
N LYS A 247 -16.15 -10.78 -6.80
CA LYS A 247 -15.05 -9.98 -7.35
C LYS A 247 -14.00 -9.62 -6.31
N SER A 248 -12.76 -9.47 -6.75
CA SER A 248 -11.61 -9.04 -5.95
C SER A 248 -11.01 -7.75 -6.51
N GLU A 249 -10.44 -6.90 -5.64
CA GLU A 249 -9.57 -5.78 -6.04
C GLU A 249 -8.11 -6.23 -6.25
N GLN A 250 -7.84 -7.50 -5.97
CA GLN A 250 -6.53 -8.14 -6.09
C GLN A 250 -6.59 -9.40 -6.99
N PRO A 251 -7.14 -9.27 -8.21
CA PRO A 251 -7.35 -10.40 -9.12
C PRO A 251 -6.06 -10.86 -9.79
N VAL A 252 -6.07 -12.13 -10.17
CA VAL A 252 -5.01 -12.78 -10.95
C VAL A 252 -5.63 -13.66 -12.03
N GLU A 253 -4.92 -13.82 -13.15
CA GLU A 253 -5.15 -14.89 -14.11
C GLU A 253 -3.88 -15.68 -14.35
N HIS A 254 -4.06 -16.94 -14.74
CA HIS A 254 -2.96 -17.88 -14.89
C HIS A 254 -3.19 -18.84 -16.04
N ILE A 255 -2.29 -18.81 -17.02
CA ILE A 255 -2.20 -19.81 -18.09
C ILE A 255 -0.93 -20.63 -17.89
N ARG A 256 -1.08 -21.95 -17.95
CA ARG A 256 0.03 -22.87 -17.67
C ARG A 256 0.04 -24.13 -18.52
N TRP A 257 1.24 -24.63 -18.79
CA TRP A 257 1.52 -25.96 -19.34
C TRP A 257 2.18 -26.82 -18.27
N THR A 258 1.52 -27.89 -17.84
CA THR A 258 2.06 -28.81 -16.82
C THR A 258 3.26 -29.60 -17.32
N GLU A 259 3.21 -30.05 -18.56
CA GLU A 259 4.24 -30.89 -19.17
C GLU A 259 4.43 -30.51 -20.65
N SER A 260 5.69 -30.47 -21.09
CA SER A 260 6.09 -30.33 -22.50
C SER A 260 5.38 -29.20 -23.27
N PRO A 261 5.60 -27.92 -22.91
CA PRO A 261 5.09 -26.80 -23.70
C PRO A 261 5.57 -26.91 -25.16
N PRO A 262 4.73 -26.64 -26.16
CA PRO A 262 5.13 -26.72 -27.56
C PRO A 262 6.30 -25.76 -27.87
N THR A 263 7.27 -26.25 -28.62
CA THR A 263 8.36 -25.43 -29.15
C THR A 263 7.81 -24.46 -30.20
N GLY A 264 8.24 -23.21 -30.16
CA GLY A 264 7.89 -22.20 -31.15
C GLY A 264 7.52 -20.86 -30.54
N GLU A 265 6.84 -20.02 -31.32
CA GLU A 265 6.48 -18.65 -30.94
C GLU A 265 5.17 -18.61 -30.15
N TYR A 266 5.17 -17.83 -29.07
CA TYR A 266 4.02 -17.51 -28.24
C TYR A 266 3.76 -16.01 -28.30
N LYS A 267 2.48 -15.63 -28.26
CA LYS A 267 2.05 -14.24 -28.18
C LYS A 267 1.14 -14.05 -26.98
N VAL A 268 1.49 -13.13 -26.11
CA VAL A 268 0.77 -12.81 -24.87
C VAL A 268 0.08 -11.47 -25.05
N TYR A 269 -1.22 -11.44 -24.78
CA TYR A 269 -2.03 -10.24 -24.81
C TYR A 269 -2.75 -10.03 -23.48
N VAL A 270 -2.97 -8.77 -23.15
CA VAL A 270 -3.87 -8.35 -22.07
C VAL A 270 -5.04 -7.61 -22.69
N ASN A 271 -6.25 -8.02 -22.34
CA ASN A 271 -7.47 -7.48 -22.89
C ASN A 271 -8.34 -6.89 -21.78
N HIS A 272 -8.97 -5.74 -22.03
CA HIS A 272 -9.92 -5.13 -21.09
C HIS A 272 -11.30 -5.06 -21.74
N TYR A 273 -12.14 -6.06 -21.50
CA TYR A 273 -13.48 -6.09 -22.08
C TYR A 273 -14.38 -4.99 -21.49
N ALA A 274 -15.16 -4.35 -22.35
CA ALA A 274 -16.02 -3.21 -22.02
C ALA A 274 -17.36 -3.61 -21.35
N MET A 275 -17.37 -4.63 -20.49
CA MET A 275 -18.63 -5.24 -20.00
C MET A 275 -19.08 -4.75 -18.62
N HIS A 276 -18.24 -4.06 -17.86
CA HIS A 276 -18.55 -3.67 -16.48
C HIS A 276 -18.47 -2.16 -16.27
N THR A 277 -19.49 -1.64 -15.58
CA THR A 277 -19.93 -0.23 -15.51
C THR A 277 -18.94 0.79 -14.94
N ASN A 278 -17.70 0.39 -14.61
CA ASN A 278 -16.65 1.28 -14.10
C ASN A 278 -15.42 1.21 -15.00
N VAL A 279 -15.35 2.15 -15.95
CA VAL A 279 -14.42 2.08 -17.07
C VAL A 279 -13.26 3.06 -16.86
N ASN A 280 -12.35 2.70 -15.97
CA ASN A 280 -11.11 3.46 -15.77
C ASN A 280 -9.90 2.65 -16.26
N GLU A 281 -8.85 3.35 -16.70
CA GLU A 281 -7.55 2.76 -17.05
C GLU A 281 -7.05 1.87 -15.92
N THR A 282 -6.58 0.67 -16.27
CA THR A 282 -6.12 -0.32 -15.29
C THR A 282 -4.65 -0.59 -15.47
N THR A 283 -3.90 -0.48 -14.37
CA THR A 283 -2.50 -0.90 -14.33
C THR A 283 -2.44 -2.39 -14.07
N PHE A 284 -1.58 -3.10 -14.78
CA PHE A 284 -1.42 -4.55 -14.66
C PHE A 284 0.06 -4.96 -14.69
N LEU A 285 0.33 -6.17 -14.20
CA LEU A 285 1.62 -6.85 -14.26
C LEU A 285 1.43 -8.18 -15.01
N VAL A 286 2.31 -8.47 -15.97
CA VAL A 286 2.46 -9.79 -16.59
C VAL A 286 3.81 -10.37 -16.24
N VAL A 287 3.83 -11.65 -15.88
CA VAL A 287 5.05 -12.40 -15.56
C VAL A 287 5.08 -13.69 -16.38
N ILE A 288 6.25 -14.01 -16.93
CA ILE A 288 6.50 -15.29 -17.59
C ILE A 288 7.53 -16.06 -16.77
N GLN A 289 7.18 -17.29 -16.40
CA GLN A 289 8.02 -18.21 -15.65
C GLN A 289 8.25 -19.50 -16.43
N ILE A 290 9.49 -20.00 -16.36
CA ILE A 290 9.86 -21.31 -16.92
C ILE A 290 10.57 -22.12 -15.84
N ASN A 291 10.06 -23.31 -15.56
CA ASN A 291 10.53 -24.16 -14.45
C ASN A 291 10.61 -23.37 -13.13
N LYS A 292 9.57 -22.57 -12.84
CA LYS A 292 9.47 -21.65 -11.70
C LYS A 292 10.45 -20.47 -11.67
N ASN A 293 11.35 -20.36 -12.64
CA ASN A 293 12.24 -19.20 -12.75
C ASN A 293 11.54 -18.09 -13.54
N LYS A 294 11.47 -16.89 -12.97
CA LYS A 294 11.01 -15.69 -13.69
C LYS A 294 12.00 -15.38 -14.80
N VAL A 295 11.55 -15.46 -16.05
CA VAL A 295 12.36 -15.15 -17.24
C VAL A 295 12.03 -13.79 -17.83
N TRP A 296 10.84 -13.26 -17.53
CA TRP A 296 10.40 -11.96 -18.03
C TRP A 296 9.26 -11.37 -17.20
N GLU A 297 9.19 -10.04 -17.15
CA GLU A 297 8.13 -9.28 -16.50
C GLU A 297 7.80 -8.01 -17.29
N TYR A 298 6.57 -7.53 -17.14
CA TYR A 298 6.13 -6.27 -17.73
C TYR A 298 5.00 -5.64 -16.94
N GLN A 299 5.14 -4.36 -16.61
CA GLN A 299 4.09 -3.55 -16.04
C GLN A 299 3.54 -2.59 -17.10
N GLY A 300 2.22 -2.57 -17.25
CA GLY A 300 1.54 -1.78 -18.28
C GLY A 300 0.24 -1.17 -17.78
N LYS A 301 -0.39 -0.41 -18.67
CA LYS A 301 -1.72 0.18 -18.47
C LYS A 301 -2.59 -0.16 -19.68
N VAL A 302 -3.84 -0.51 -19.46
CA VAL A 302 -4.81 -0.81 -20.51
C VAL A 302 -6.12 -0.09 -20.23
N SER A 303 -6.72 0.44 -21.29
CA SER A 303 -8.03 1.07 -21.26
C SER A 303 -9.08 0.16 -21.88
N SER A 304 -10.34 0.47 -21.64
CA SER A 304 -11.44 -0.40 -22.07
C SER A 304 -11.59 -0.52 -23.57
N GLY A 305 -11.91 -1.74 -24.00
CA GLY A 305 -11.98 -2.14 -25.39
C GLY A 305 -10.61 -2.37 -26.04
N GLN A 306 -9.50 -2.23 -25.30
CA GLN A 306 -8.17 -2.48 -25.84
C GLN A 306 -7.73 -3.93 -25.60
N LYS A 307 -7.20 -4.53 -26.67
CA LYS A 307 -6.40 -5.76 -26.64
C LYS A 307 -4.96 -5.42 -26.97
N MET A 308 -4.08 -5.53 -25.99
CA MET A 308 -2.68 -5.11 -26.08
C MET A 308 -1.76 -6.34 -26.21
N LEU A 309 -0.95 -6.41 -27.27
CA LEU A 309 0.17 -7.36 -27.34
C LEU A 309 1.25 -6.92 -26.36
N VAL A 310 1.50 -7.71 -25.32
CA VAL A 310 2.53 -7.39 -24.31
C VAL A 310 3.86 -8.08 -24.58
N LYS A 311 3.83 -9.27 -25.20
CA LYS A 311 5.05 -10.02 -25.52
C LYS A 311 4.86 -11.00 -26.65
N THR A 312 5.87 -11.05 -27.52
CA THR A 312 6.16 -12.21 -28.37
C THR A 312 7.44 -12.86 -27.88
N PHE A 313 7.46 -14.18 -27.72
CA PHE A 313 8.66 -14.92 -27.30
C PHE A 313 8.70 -16.31 -27.92
N SER A 314 9.89 -16.93 -27.96
CA SER A 314 10.06 -18.32 -28.40
C SER A 314 10.31 -19.23 -27.20
N TYR A 315 9.75 -20.45 -27.23
CA TYR A 315 10.08 -21.52 -26.30
C TYR A 315 10.79 -22.67 -27.07
N PRO A 316 11.85 -23.29 -26.52
CA PRO A 316 12.56 -22.94 -25.29
C PRO A 316 13.10 -21.51 -25.31
N TRP A 317 13.07 -20.86 -24.14
CA TRP A 317 13.49 -19.46 -23.99
C TRP A 317 14.99 -19.31 -24.26
N ARG A 318 15.34 -18.35 -25.11
CA ARG A 318 16.73 -18.00 -25.45
C ARG A 318 16.99 -16.55 -25.10
#